data_AF-A0A2V6ZVE6-F1
#
_entry.id   AF-A0A2V6ZVE6-F1
#
_cell.length_a   1.000
_cell.length_b   1.000
_cell.length_c   1.000
_cell.angle_alpha   90.00
_cell.angle_beta   90.00
_cell.angle_gamma   90.00
#
_symmetry.space_group_name_H-M   'P 1'
#
loop_
_entity.id
_entity.type
_entity.pdbx_description
1 polymer ?
#
loop_
_entity_poly.entity_id
_entity_poly.type
_entity_poly.pdbx_seq_one_letter_code
_entity_poly.pdbx_strand_id
1 'polypeptide(L)'
;MMATDIKGLGVSTKSADALAAYERGLDLFLRWRTGSVEALDAAAQSDPRFALAYCTKAYIAWRMGRADLATAASRQATAVADDARHERERLHVQAVDALQRGDHPATYEVLGQIASRYPTDRIAVRIIGLNCITQGDYRGGIDIARRSLEANPDEPQYQTMLGFFLEQSGYNDEGLAVSLRSLAQDPTSLYTYHAVGHAYQARGDYRNALETFERAASLERYPHLLWHLAEAQALLGHDRMTRDYWASTAPPLPLYERIELLWRLEMLRGTPADAATWRDLAKQGERILGEYADWQTTWMHHWLGVAFAKAGDWGRAEQQVERLRKMPAGRPSGHWSTLGVALLEGELAFVRGDLDAAVRLMAPGVDDLHTMGGGSREQKDIFRDVFMELHRRLDHVENVIELAQERLLANPHHVQSLAALAWAYERSGNAVLRRQACRQLVRSAEEVGLCAEAPELVAARRVLELAA
;
A
#
# COMPACT_ATOMS: atom_id res chain seq x y z
N MET A 1 -24.65 21.58 28.55
CA MET A 1 -24.60 20.24 27.92
C MET A 1 -23.14 19.98 27.54
N MET A 2 -22.59 18.80 27.85
CA MET A 2 -21.25 18.45 27.36
C MET A 2 -21.33 18.28 25.84
N ALA A 3 -20.45 18.93 25.09
CA ALA A 3 -20.37 18.72 23.64
C ALA A 3 -19.82 17.32 23.37
N THR A 4 -20.34 16.66 22.34
CA THR A 4 -19.90 15.33 21.89
C THR A 4 -19.62 15.36 20.40
N ASP A 5 -18.68 14.54 19.96
CA ASP A 5 -18.44 14.27 18.54
C ASP A 5 -19.60 13.46 17.90
N ILE A 6 -19.53 13.20 16.61
CA ILE A 6 -20.60 12.47 15.90
C ILE A 6 -20.79 11.02 16.37
N LYS A 7 -19.85 10.48 17.16
CA LYS A 7 -19.92 9.14 17.77
C LYS A 7 -20.34 9.20 19.24
N GLY A 8 -20.75 10.37 19.73
CA GLY A 8 -21.23 10.57 21.09
C GLY A 8 -20.12 10.68 22.13
N LEU A 9 -18.85 10.80 21.72
CA LEU A 9 -17.72 10.88 22.64
C LEU A 9 -17.44 12.34 23.02
N GLY A 10 -17.32 12.63 24.32
CA GLY A 10 -17.19 14.00 24.85
C GLY A 10 -15.98 14.78 24.31
N VAL A 11 -16.16 16.04 23.93
CA VAL A 11 -15.09 16.94 23.45
C VAL A 11 -14.98 18.19 24.33
N SER A 12 -13.80 18.80 24.38
CA SER A 12 -13.55 19.98 25.23
C SER A 12 -13.99 21.30 24.63
N THR A 13 -14.10 21.36 23.29
CA THR A 13 -14.58 22.57 22.63
C THR A 13 -16.06 22.83 22.94
N LYS A 14 -16.41 24.11 23.09
CA LYS A 14 -17.79 24.58 23.14
C LYS A 14 -18.20 25.30 21.85
N SER A 15 -17.27 25.46 20.91
CA SER A 15 -17.51 26.11 19.63
C SER A 15 -18.12 25.08 18.66
N ALA A 16 -19.36 25.33 18.25
CA ALA A 16 -20.02 24.50 17.24
C ALA A 16 -19.27 24.53 15.90
N ASP A 17 -18.70 25.69 15.55
CA ASP A 17 -17.91 25.86 14.32
C ASP A 17 -16.60 25.07 14.38
N ALA A 18 -15.91 25.08 15.53
CA ALA A 18 -14.69 24.30 15.72
C ALA A 18 -14.96 22.79 15.64
N LEU A 19 -16.03 22.32 16.30
CA LEU A 19 -16.44 20.91 16.24
C LEU A 19 -16.83 20.50 14.81
N ALA A 20 -17.62 21.32 14.10
CA ALA A 20 -18.01 21.01 12.73
C ALA A 20 -16.79 20.99 11.78
N ALA A 21 -15.83 21.89 11.95
CA ALA A 21 -14.60 21.90 11.17
C ALA A 21 -13.70 20.69 11.47
N TYR A 22 -13.61 20.28 12.74
CA TYR A 22 -12.91 19.07 13.16
C TYR A 22 -13.51 17.81 12.53
N GLU A 23 -14.83 17.67 12.59
CA GLU A 23 -15.53 16.52 12.00
C GLU A 23 -15.37 16.44 10.48
N ARG A 24 -15.40 17.59 9.80
CA ARG A 24 -15.06 17.66 8.37
C ARG A 24 -13.61 17.22 8.11
N GLY A 25 -12.66 17.69 8.92
CA GLY A 25 -11.25 17.30 8.80
C GLY A 25 -11.04 15.80 8.95
N LEU A 26 -11.68 15.17 9.94
CA LEU A 26 -11.70 13.72 10.11
C LEU A 26 -12.33 13.02 8.91
N ASP A 27 -13.52 13.44 8.51
CA ASP A 27 -14.26 12.81 7.42
C ASP A 27 -13.47 12.79 6.11
N LEU A 28 -12.86 13.92 5.75
CA LEU A 28 -12.01 14.04 4.57
C LEU A 28 -10.83 13.07 4.65
N PHE A 29 -10.12 13.00 5.79
CA PHE A 29 -9.00 12.06 5.94
C PHE A 29 -9.43 10.59 5.83
N LEU A 30 -10.54 10.24 6.46
CA LEU A 30 -11.02 8.85 6.52
C LEU A 30 -11.56 8.36 5.18
N ARG A 31 -12.06 9.27 4.35
CA ARG A 31 -12.52 9.02 2.98
C ARG A 31 -11.45 9.19 1.91
N TRP A 32 -10.21 9.53 2.29
CA TRP A 32 -9.10 9.88 1.39
C TRP A 32 -9.44 11.02 0.43
N ARG A 33 -9.97 12.11 0.98
CA ARG A 33 -10.29 13.34 0.27
C ARG A 33 -9.27 14.41 0.63
N THR A 34 -8.97 15.30 -0.31
CA THR A 34 -8.15 16.49 -0.04
C THR A 34 -8.86 17.48 0.91
N GLY A 35 -8.11 18.38 1.56
CA GLY A 35 -8.69 19.44 2.41
C GLY A 35 -8.76 19.13 3.92
N SER A 36 -8.27 17.97 4.36
CA SER A 36 -8.36 17.57 5.78
C SER A 36 -7.57 18.51 6.71
N VAL A 37 -6.35 18.89 6.33
CA VAL A 37 -5.49 19.76 7.14
C VAL A 37 -6.07 21.16 7.25
N GLU A 38 -6.60 21.69 6.15
CA GLU A 38 -7.25 22.99 6.06
C GLU A 38 -8.50 23.06 6.94
N ALA A 39 -9.29 21.98 6.97
CA ALA A 39 -10.45 21.88 7.86
C ALA A 39 -10.04 21.84 9.35
N LEU A 40 -8.94 21.16 9.69
CA LEU A 40 -8.40 21.15 11.05
C LEU A 40 -7.82 22.50 11.46
N ASP A 41 -7.23 23.24 10.51
CA ASP A 41 -6.79 24.62 10.74
C ASP A 41 -7.98 25.55 10.99
N ALA A 42 -9.08 25.39 10.25
CA ALA A 42 -10.31 26.13 10.53
C ALA A 42 -10.90 25.79 11.92
N ALA A 43 -10.79 24.53 12.37
CA ALA A 43 -11.18 24.13 13.71
C ALA A 43 -10.35 24.84 14.78
N ALA A 44 -9.02 24.84 14.62
CA ALA A 44 -8.08 25.51 15.51
C ALA A 44 -8.24 27.04 15.51
N GLN A 45 -8.61 27.65 14.38
CA GLN A 45 -8.93 29.08 14.32
C GLN A 45 -10.22 29.42 15.08
N SER A 46 -11.22 28.55 14.99
CA SER A 46 -12.53 28.73 15.64
C SER A 46 -12.47 28.48 17.15
N ASP A 47 -11.58 27.60 17.61
CA ASP A 47 -11.26 27.40 19.02
C ASP A 47 -9.77 27.03 19.19
N PRO A 48 -8.90 28.02 19.46
CA PRO A 48 -7.46 27.79 19.64
C PRO A 48 -7.08 26.90 20.83
N ARG A 49 -8.03 26.53 21.69
CA ARG A 49 -7.80 25.64 22.83
C ARG A 49 -8.30 24.21 22.58
N PHE A 50 -8.77 23.92 21.37
CA PHE A 50 -9.31 22.61 21.03
C PHE A 50 -8.19 21.59 20.74
N ALA A 51 -7.69 20.94 21.79
CA ALA A 51 -6.55 20.02 21.73
C ALA A 51 -6.68 18.92 20.66
N LEU A 52 -7.88 18.33 20.47
CA LEU A 52 -8.09 17.26 19.47
C LEU A 52 -7.82 17.69 18.03
N ALA A 53 -8.08 18.95 17.67
CA ALA A 53 -7.82 19.45 16.33
C ALA A 53 -6.30 19.39 16.03
N TYR A 54 -5.49 19.85 16.98
CA TYR A 54 -4.03 19.77 16.87
C TYR A 54 -3.52 18.33 16.92
N CYS A 55 -4.06 17.47 17.79
CA CYS A 55 -3.66 16.07 17.86
C CYS A 55 -3.92 15.35 16.53
N THR A 56 -5.12 15.53 15.98
CA THR A 56 -5.52 14.92 14.71
C THR A 56 -4.68 15.44 13.55
N LYS A 57 -4.40 16.76 13.51
CA LYS A 57 -3.49 17.35 12.52
C LYS A 57 -2.09 16.75 12.61
N ALA A 58 -1.57 16.54 13.82
CA ALA A 58 -0.27 15.93 14.04
C ALA A 58 -0.20 14.51 13.49
N TYR A 59 -1.20 13.67 13.78
CA TYR A 59 -1.25 12.31 13.25
C TYR A 59 -1.35 12.28 11.73
N ILE A 60 -2.21 13.09 11.13
CA ILE A 60 -2.39 13.13 9.67
C ILE A 60 -1.10 13.61 9.00
N ALA A 61 -0.49 14.68 9.49
CA ALA A 61 0.78 15.18 8.97
C ALA A 61 1.89 14.13 9.10
N TRP A 62 1.96 13.41 10.23
CA TRP A 62 2.89 12.30 10.44
C TRP A 62 2.68 11.19 9.40
N ARG A 63 1.42 10.79 9.16
CA ARG A 63 1.11 9.76 8.15
C ARG A 63 1.36 10.21 6.71
N MET A 64 1.29 11.51 6.44
CA MET A 64 1.65 12.11 5.16
C MET A 64 3.17 12.33 4.98
N GLY A 65 3.99 11.98 5.97
CA GLY A 65 5.45 12.22 5.94
C GLY A 65 5.84 13.70 6.07
N ARG A 66 4.90 14.56 6.50
CA ARG A 66 5.11 15.99 6.73
C ARG A 66 5.59 16.24 8.15
N ALA A 67 6.87 15.92 8.36
CA ALA A 67 7.60 16.05 9.62
C ALA A 67 7.46 17.41 10.30
N ASP A 68 7.59 18.46 9.50
CA ASP A 68 7.50 19.86 9.87
C ASP A 68 6.12 20.17 10.47
N LEU A 69 5.06 19.80 9.75
CA LEU A 69 3.67 20.02 10.18
C LEU A 69 3.30 19.15 11.37
N ALA A 70 3.75 17.89 11.41
CA ALA A 70 3.50 16.99 12.52
C ALA A 70 4.09 17.54 13.81
N THR A 71 5.36 17.96 13.78
CA THR A 71 6.06 18.53 14.93
C THR A 71 5.40 19.83 15.40
N ALA A 72 5.04 20.71 14.48
CA ALA A 72 4.37 21.97 14.81
C ALA A 72 3.01 21.72 15.48
N ALA A 73 2.19 20.81 14.92
CA ALA A 73 0.89 20.46 15.47
C ALA A 73 0.99 19.76 16.85
N SER A 74 1.96 18.87 17.06
CA SER A 74 2.19 18.25 18.37
C SER A 74 2.55 19.29 19.45
N ARG A 75 3.39 20.29 19.12
CA ARG A 75 3.71 21.39 20.04
C ARG A 75 2.48 22.22 20.41
N GLN A 76 1.60 22.47 19.44
CA GLN A 76 0.35 23.17 19.69
C GLN A 76 -0.58 22.35 20.59
N ALA A 77 -0.70 21.04 20.33
CA ALA A 77 -1.51 20.14 21.14
C ALA A 77 -1.05 20.07 22.61
N THR A 78 0.27 19.96 22.84
CA THR A 78 0.85 19.93 24.18
C THR A 78 0.75 21.28 24.89
N ALA A 79 0.84 22.40 24.17
CA ALA A 79 0.65 23.74 24.74
C ALA A 79 -0.76 23.98 25.28
N VAL A 80 -1.78 23.27 24.78
CA VAL A 80 -3.17 23.36 25.23
C VAL A 80 -3.62 22.12 26.00
N ALA A 81 -2.67 21.34 26.54
CA ALA A 81 -2.95 20.09 27.24
C ALA A 81 -3.93 20.25 28.43
N ASP A 82 -3.82 21.35 29.18
CA ASP A 82 -4.69 21.64 30.32
C ASP A 82 -6.15 21.91 29.92
N ASP A 83 -6.40 22.22 28.63
CA ASP A 83 -7.75 22.37 28.09
C ASP A 83 -8.39 21.03 27.65
N ALA A 84 -7.64 19.91 27.67
CA ALA A 84 -8.17 18.57 27.43
C ALA A 84 -8.92 18.02 28.67
N ARG A 85 -10.22 18.32 28.75
CA ARG A 85 -11.08 18.01 29.91
C ARG A 85 -11.57 16.58 29.94
N HIS A 86 -11.67 15.92 28.79
CA HIS A 86 -12.05 14.51 28.72
C HIS A 86 -10.82 13.62 28.71
N GLU A 87 -10.94 12.44 29.30
CA GLU A 87 -9.84 11.47 29.35
C GLU A 87 -9.37 11.03 27.96
N ARG A 88 -10.31 10.82 27.03
CA ARG A 88 -9.98 10.52 25.62
C ARG A 88 -9.03 11.56 25.04
N GLU A 89 -9.32 12.84 25.25
CA GLU A 89 -8.49 13.94 24.74
C GLU A 89 -7.14 14.00 25.44
N ARG A 90 -7.07 13.75 26.75
CA ARG A 90 -5.79 13.66 27.47
C ARG A 90 -4.90 12.53 26.94
N LEU A 91 -5.49 11.38 26.61
CA LEU A 91 -4.76 10.27 26.00
C LEU A 91 -4.24 10.64 24.60
N HIS A 92 -5.03 11.34 23.78
CA HIS A 92 -4.54 11.86 22.49
C HIS A 92 -3.38 12.83 22.68
N VAL A 93 -3.46 13.75 23.64
CA VAL A 93 -2.35 14.67 24.00
C VAL A 93 -1.11 13.89 24.44
N GLN A 94 -1.27 12.85 25.26
CA GLN A 94 -0.16 11.98 25.68
C GLN A 94 0.48 11.25 24.48
N ALA A 95 -0.34 10.74 23.55
CA ALA A 95 0.16 10.08 22.35
C ALA A 95 0.93 11.05 21.43
N VAL A 96 0.47 12.30 21.27
CA VAL A 96 1.23 13.28 20.47
C VAL A 96 2.48 13.82 21.17
N ASP A 97 2.52 13.85 22.51
CA ASP A 97 3.75 14.12 23.26
C ASP A 97 4.80 13.04 23.00
N ALA A 98 4.41 11.77 23.09
CA ALA A 98 5.28 10.64 22.74
C ALA A 98 5.77 10.75 21.28
N LEU A 99 4.86 11.08 20.34
CA LEU A 99 5.20 11.28 18.94
C LEU A 99 6.20 12.43 18.77
N GLN A 100 6.02 13.54 19.49
CA GLN A 100 6.92 14.69 19.45
C GLN A 100 8.33 14.36 19.96
N ARG A 101 8.44 13.42 20.91
CA ARG A 101 9.73 12.90 21.41
C ARG A 101 10.35 11.84 20.51
N GLY A 102 9.69 11.47 19.40
CA GLY A 102 10.13 10.40 18.49
C GLY A 102 9.86 8.98 19.04
N ASP A 103 9.09 8.86 20.11
CA ASP A 103 8.77 7.58 20.75
C ASP A 103 7.53 6.96 20.08
N HIS A 104 7.73 6.42 18.88
CA HIS A 104 6.67 5.77 18.11
C HIS A 104 6.06 4.55 18.83
N PRO A 105 6.83 3.68 19.51
CA PRO A 105 6.26 2.60 20.30
C PRO A 105 5.29 3.10 21.37
N ALA A 106 5.68 4.09 22.18
CA ALA A 106 4.76 4.65 23.18
C ALA A 106 3.56 5.36 22.56
N THR A 107 3.74 6.02 21.40
CA THR A 107 2.63 6.62 20.65
C THR A 107 1.58 5.58 20.28
N TYR A 108 2.00 4.45 19.70
CA TYR A 108 1.08 3.37 19.31
C TYR A 108 0.50 2.62 20.50
N GLU A 109 1.24 2.49 21.60
CA GLU A 109 0.71 1.92 22.84
C GLU A 109 -0.48 2.75 23.35
N VAL A 110 -0.31 4.08 23.45
CA VAL A 110 -1.38 4.98 23.91
C VAL A 110 -2.55 5.00 22.92
N LEU A 111 -2.30 5.04 21.61
CA LEU A 111 -3.37 4.96 20.60
C LEU A 111 -4.12 3.62 20.67
N GLY A 112 -3.42 2.52 20.96
CA GLY A 112 -4.03 1.21 21.21
C GLY A 112 -4.92 1.20 22.45
N GLN A 113 -4.50 1.89 23.53
CA GLN A 113 -5.34 2.09 24.71
C GLN A 113 -6.61 2.89 24.37
N ILE A 114 -6.49 3.95 23.56
CA ILE A 114 -7.64 4.75 23.10
C ILE A 114 -8.59 3.87 22.28
N ALA A 115 -8.10 3.18 21.25
CA ALA A 115 -8.92 2.31 20.41
C ALA A 115 -9.57 1.19 21.21
N SER A 116 -8.93 0.74 22.30
CA SER A 116 -9.50 -0.29 23.15
C SER A 116 -10.64 0.22 24.04
N ARG A 117 -10.47 1.41 24.63
CA ARG A 117 -11.45 2.01 25.54
C ARG A 117 -12.58 2.75 24.83
N TYR A 118 -12.27 3.33 23.68
CA TYR A 118 -13.14 4.11 22.82
C TYR A 118 -13.09 3.50 21.41
N PRO A 119 -13.72 2.33 21.20
CA PRO A 119 -13.70 1.62 19.90
C PRO A 119 -14.37 2.41 18.77
N THR A 120 -15.04 3.52 19.06
CA THR A 120 -15.60 4.44 18.07
C THR A 120 -14.78 5.72 17.87
N ASP A 121 -13.60 5.84 18.49
CA ASP A 121 -12.68 6.97 18.26
C ASP A 121 -12.10 6.86 16.84
N ARG A 122 -12.64 7.66 15.93
CA ARG A 122 -12.43 7.53 14.49
C ARG A 122 -10.96 7.69 14.09
N ILE A 123 -10.22 8.57 14.75
CA ILE A 123 -8.81 8.83 14.43
C ILE A 123 -7.88 7.80 15.06
N ALA A 124 -8.05 7.45 16.34
CA ALA A 124 -7.23 6.43 16.98
C ALA A 124 -7.35 5.09 16.28
N VAL A 125 -8.58 4.66 15.99
CA VAL A 125 -8.87 3.41 15.26
C VAL A 125 -8.23 3.43 13.87
N ARG A 126 -8.30 4.55 13.15
CA ARG A 126 -7.65 4.67 11.84
C ARG A 126 -6.12 4.57 11.94
N ILE A 127 -5.50 5.29 12.87
CA ILE A 127 -4.03 5.32 12.98
C ILE A 127 -3.50 3.97 13.45
N ILE A 128 -4.14 3.31 14.41
CA ILE A 128 -3.70 1.98 14.86
C ILE A 128 -3.91 0.92 13.78
N GLY A 129 -4.99 1.02 12.99
CA GLY A 129 -5.17 0.17 11.81
C GLY A 129 -4.04 0.38 10.78
N LEU A 130 -3.65 1.62 10.51
CA LEU A 130 -2.48 1.89 9.66
C LEU A 130 -1.18 1.29 10.24
N ASN A 131 -1.02 1.24 11.56
CA ASN A 131 0.12 0.59 12.20
C ASN A 131 0.10 -0.94 12.01
N CYS A 132 -1.08 -1.58 12.09
CA CYS A 132 -1.23 -3.01 11.78
C CYS A 132 -0.70 -3.34 10.39
N ILE A 133 -0.97 -2.50 9.38
CA ILE A 133 -0.40 -2.65 8.03
C ILE A 133 1.12 -2.57 8.07
N THR A 134 1.70 -1.57 8.74
CA THR A 134 3.16 -1.40 8.81
C THR A 134 3.88 -2.54 9.53
N GLN A 135 3.21 -3.22 10.46
CA GLN A 135 3.76 -4.34 11.23
C GLN A 135 3.43 -5.72 10.62
N GLY A 136 2.54 -5.78 9.63
CA GLY A 136 2.00 -7.04 9.10
C GLY A 136 1.02 -7.73 10.06
N ASP A 137 0.47 -7.00 11.04
CA ASP A 137 -0.50 -7.52 12.01
C ASP A 137 -1.94 -7.41 11.49
N TYR A 138 -2.22 -8.11 10.40
CA TYR A 138 -3.55 -8.08 9.78
C TYR A 138 -4.64 -8.66 10.69
N ARG A 139 -4.29 -9.64 11.55
CA ARG A 139 -5.21 -10.17 12.58
C ARG A 139 -5.60 -9.10 13.59
N GLY A 140 -4.62 -8.34 14.12
CA GLY A 140 -4.91 -7.19 14.97
C GLY A 140 -5.80 -6.15 14.28
N GLY A 141 -5.58 -5.92 12.98
CA GLY A 141 -6.45 -5.06 12.16
C GLY A 141 -7.91 -5.54 12.09
N ILE A 142 -8.14 -6.84 11.88
CA ILE A 142 -9.47 -7.47 11.91
C ILE A 142 -10.12 -7.29 13.28
N ASP A 143 -9.39 -7.56 14.37
CA ASP A 143 -9.92 -7.49 15.73
C ASP A 143 -10.34 -6.06 16.10
N ILE A 144 -9.53 -5.06 15.74
CA ILE A 144 -9.86 -3.65 15.94
C ILE A 144 -11.11 -3.27 15.16
N ALA A 145 -11.25 -3.72 13.91
CA ALA A 145 -12.42 -3.44 13.09
C ALA A 145 -13.69 -4.08 13.66
N ARG A 146 -13.61 -5.34 14.10
CA ARG A 146 -14.74 -6.07 14.70
C ARG A 146 -15.23 -5.40 15.99
N ARG A 147 -14.32 -5.04 16.89
CA ARG A 147 -14.67 -4.31 18.13
C ARG A 147 -15.34 -2.96 17.85
N SER A 148 -14.87 -2.26 16.82
CA SER A 148 -15.45 -0.99 16.39
C SER A 148 -16.87 -1.18 15.83
N LEU A 149 -17.11 -2.26 15.08
CA LEU A 149 -18.44 -2.64 14.58
C LEU A 149 -19.38 -3.17 15.66
N GLU A 150 -18.87 -3.83 16.70
CA GLU A 150 -19.67 -4.22 17.87
C GLU A 150 -20.19 -2.99 18.62
N ALA A 151 -19.37 -1.94 18.72
CA ALA A 151 -19.73 -0.70 19.40
C ALA A 151 -20.59 0.24 18.55
N ASN A 152 -20.42 0.23 17.22
CA ASN A 152 -21.23 0.98 16.27
C ASN A 152 -21.56 0.10 15.06
N PRO A 153 -22.64 -0.70 15.16
CA PRO A 153 -23.09 -1.53 14.06
C PRO A 153 -23.33 -0.71 12.80
N ASP A 154 -23.01 -1.29 11.65
CA ASP A 154 -23.22 -0.68 10.34
C ASP A 154 -22.40 0.57 10.01
N GLU A 155 -21.36 0.92 10.77
CA GLU A 155 -20.48 2.03 10.37
C GLU A 155 -19.68 1.70 9.08
N PRO A 156 -19.86 2.45 7.96
CA PRO A 156 -19.16 2.15 6.71
C PRO A 156 -17.64 2.15 6.86
N GLN A 157 -17.08 3.10 7.62
CA GLN A 157 -15.64 3.19 7.84
C GLN A 157 -15.05 1.90 8.44
N TYR A 158 -15.73 1.31 9.43
CA TYR A 158 -15.26 0.09 10.09
C TYR A 158 -15.54 -1.16 9.25
N GLN A 159 -16.61 -1.16 8.45
CA GLN A 159 -16.84 -2.19 7.43
C GLN A 159 -15.71 -2.18 6.39
N THR A 160 -15.34 -1.02 5.83
CA THR A 160 -14.22 -0.90 4.88
C THR A 160 -12.91 -1.39 5.49
N MET A 161 -12.63 -1.02 6.74
CA MET A 161 -11.43 -1.47 7.44
C MET A 161 -11.41 -2.99 7.63
N LEU A 162 -12.54 -3.59 8.05
CA LEU A 162 -12.68 -5.04 8.16
C LEU A 162 -12.47 -5.72 6.81
N GLY A 163 -13.13 -5.22 5.76
CA GLY A 163 -13.04 -5.77 4.42
C GLY A 163 -11.62 -5.76 3.87
N PHE A 164 -10.90 -4.64 4.06
CA PHE A 164 -9.50 -4.52 3.70
C PHE A 164 -8.61 -5.52 4.46
N PHE A 165 -8.74 -5.65 5.78
CA PHE A 165 -7.89 -6.58 6.53
C PHE A 165 -8.22 -8.05 6.31
N LEU A 166 -9.47 -8.38 5.98
CA LEU A 166 -9.87 -9.71 5.55
C LEU A 166 -9.17 -10.07 4.23
N GLU A 167 -9.20 -9.17 3.24
CA GLU A 167 -8.49 -9.35 1.97
C GLU A 167 -6.99 -9.51 2.18
N GLN A 168 -6.34 -8.64 2.96
CA GLN A 168 -4.91 -8.75 3.27
C GLN A 168 -4.54 -10.07 3.98
N SER A 169 -5.52 -10.72 4.62
CA SER A 169 -5.38 -12.03 5.27
C SER A 169 -5.77 -13.22 4.38
N GLY A 170 -6.11 -12.98 3.10
CA GLY A 170 -6.51 -13.98 2.12
C GLY A 170 -7.99 -14.32 2.08
N TYR A 171 -8.83 -13.73 2.95
CA TYR A 171 -10.29 -13.92 2.96
C TYR A 171 -10.97 -13.00 1.94
N ASN A 172 -10.58 -13.13 0.67
CA ASN A 172 -10.92 -12.19 -0.40
C ASN A 172 -12.44 -12.04 -0.61
N ASP A 173 -13.20 -13.13 -0.60
CA ASP A 173 -14.64 -13.10 -0.84
C ASP A 173 -15.41 -12.44 0.32
N GLU A 174 -15.04 -12.76 1.56
CA GLU A 174 -15.60 -12.12 2.75
C GLU A 174 -15.25 -10.63 2.77
N GLY A 175 -13.97 -10.32 2.50
CA GLY A 175 -13.47 -8.96 2.43
C GLY A 175 -14.21 -8.11 1.39
N LEU A 176 -14.39 -8.64 0.19
CA LEU A 176 -15.16 -7.97 -0.87
C LEU A 176 -16.61 -7.76 -0.46
N ALA A 177 -17.28 -8.79 0.07
CA ALA A 177 -18.69 -8.70 0.46
C ALA A 177 -18.92 -7.62 1.53
N VAL A 178 -18.00 -7.49 2.49
CA VAL A 178 -18.05 -6.44 3.52
C VAL A 178 -17.78 -5.06 2.91
N SER A 179 -16.74 -4.92 2.09
CA SER A 179 -16.39 -3.64 1.45
C SER A 179 -17.47 -3.14 0.49
N LEU A 180 -18.16 -4.02 -0.24
CA LEU A 180 -19.29 -3.65 -1.11
C LEU A 180 -20.50 -3.15 -0.32
N ARG A 181 -20.79 -3.71 0.86
CA ARG A 181 -21.83 -3.17 1.74
C ARG A 181 -21.48 -1.78 2.24
N SER A 182 -20.22 -1.55 2.60
CA SER A 182 -19.74 -0.21 2.97
C SER A 182 -19.90 0.77 1.82
N LEU A 183 -19.49 0.37 0.61
CA LEU A 183 -19.55 1.23 -0.58
C LEU A 183 -20.99 1.62 -0.94
N ALA A 184 -21.94 0.70 -0.75
CA ALA A 184 -23.36 0.98 -0.96
C ALA A 184 -23.92 2.03 0.01
N GLN A 185 -23.37 2.10 1.23
CA GLN A 185 -23.77 3.09 2.24
C GLN A 185 -23.06 4.43 2.04
N ASP A 186 -21.79 4.42 1.65
CA ASP A 186 -21.00 5.62 1.35
C ASP A 186 -20.30 5.51 -0.01
N PRO A 187 -20.99 5.89 -1.12
CA PRO A 187 -20.45 5.81 -2.46
C PRO A 187 -19.41 6.89 -2.77
N THR A 188 -19.02 7.71 -1.78
CA THR A 188 -18.07 8.82 -1.93
C THR A 188 -16.71 8.55 -1.28
N SER A 189 -16.58 7.43 -0.56
CA SER A 189 -15.38 7.04 0.16
C SER A 189 -14.35 6.40 -0.77
N LEU A 190 -13.30 7.15 -1.12
CA LEU A 190 -12.19 6.66 -1.95
C LEU A 190 -11.42 5.52 -1.28
N TYR A 191 -11.34 5.51 0.05
CA TYR A 191 -10.79 4.38 0.80
C TYR A 191 -11.62 3.10 0.63
N THR A 192 -12.93 3.22 0.40
CA THR A 192 -13.77 2.04 0.18
C THR A 192 -13.63 1.52 -1.24
N TYR A 193 -13.54 2.40 -2.24
CA TYR A 193 -13.15 1.99 -3.59
C TYR A 193 -11.79 1.30 -3.60
N HIS A 194 -10.83 1.79 -2.81
CA HIS A 194 -9.54 1.14 -2.62
C HIS A 194 -9.70 -0.31 -2.12
N ALA A 195 -10.41 -0.52 -1.01
CA ALA A 195 -10.62 -1.86 -0.47
C ALA A 195 -11.38 -2.81 -1.43
N VAL A 196 -12.37 -2.30 -2.17
CA VAL A 196 -13.11 -3.09 -3.18
C VAL A 196 -12.23 -3.46 -4.37
N GLY A 197 -11.46 -2.50 -4.88
CA GLY A 197 -10.56 -2.71 -6.02
C GLY A 197 -9.48 -3.74 -5.69
N HIS A 198 -8.87 -3.64 -4.51
CA HIS A 198 -7.95 -4.64 -3.96
C HIS A 198 -8.57 -6.03 -3.92
N ALA A 199 -9.77 -6.16 -3.35
CA ALA A 199 -10.41 -7.47 -3.24
C ALA A 199 -10.74 -8.09 -4.61
N TYR A 200 -11.06 -7.28 -5.62
CA TYR A 200 -11.19 -7.75 -7.00
C TYR A 200 -9.84 -8.17 -7.60
N GLN A 201 -8.77 -7.39 -7.42
CA GLN A 201 -7.41 -7.75 -7.87
C GLN A 201 -6.94 -9.07 -7.23
N ALA A 202 -7.12 -9.23 -5.93
CA ALA A 202 -6.76 -10.44 -5.19
C ALA A 202 -7.52 -11.69 -5.66
N ARG A 203 -8.69 -11.52 -6.27
CA ARG A 203 -9.49 -12.58 -6.93
C ARG A 203 -9.14 -12.80 -8.40
N GLY A 204 -8.27 -11.97 -8.99
CA GLY A 204 -7.99 -11.97 -10.42
C GLY A 204 -9.09 -11.34 -11.28
N ASP A 205 -10.08 -10.68 -10.67
CA ASP A 205 -11.17 -10.00 -11.36
C ASP A 205 -10.74 -8.57 -11.75
N TYR A 206 -9.76 -8.50 -12.65
CA TYR A 206 -9.16 -7.22 -13.06
C TYR A 206 -10.17 -6.29 -13.74
N ARG A 207 -11.21 -6.84 -14.39
CA ARG A 207 -12.27 -6.05 -15.02
C ARG A 207 -13.01 -5.22 -13.98
N ASN A 208 -13.52 -5.85 -12.92
CA ASN A 208 -14.23 -5.13 -11.86
C ASN A 208 -13.28 -4.24 -11.04
N ALA A 209 -12.02 -4.64 -10.87
CA ALA A 209 -11.01 -3.79 -10.24
C ALA A 209 -10.81 -2.48 -11.01
N LEU A 210 -10.65 -2.55 -12.33
CA LEU A 210 -10.49 -1.37 -13.19
C LEU A 210 -11.69 -0.44 -13.12
N GLU A 211 -12.90 -0.97 -13.30
CA GLU A 211 -14.13 -0.17 -13.22
C GLU A 211 -14.25 0.52 -11.85
N THR A 212 -13.87 -0.18 -10.77
CA THR A 212 -13.86 0.37 -9.41
C THR A 212 -12.87 1.53 -9.28
N PHE A 213 -11.64 1.38 -9.76
CA PHE A 213 -10.64 2.44 -9.67
C PHE A 213 -10.92 3.63 -10.60
N GLU A 214 -11.44 3.37 -11.80
CA GLU A 214 -11.89 4.42 -12.73
C GLU A 214 -13.04 5.23 -12.12
N ARG A 215 -14.01 4.56 -11.49
CA ARG A 215 -15.08 5.22 -10.77
C ARG A 215 -14.54 6.09 -9.64
N ALA A 216 -13.59 5.58 -8.85
CA ALA A 216 -12.95 6.34 -7.79
C ALA A 216 -12.21 7.58 -8.32
N ALA A 217 -11.43 7.40 -9.40
CA ALA A 217 -10.70 8.48 -10.08
C ALA A 217 -11.62 9.56 -10.66
N SER A 218 -12.85 9.19 -11.06
CA SER A 218 -13.87 10.13 -11.53
C SER A 218 -14.44 11.02 -10.41
N LEU A 219 -14.40 10.55 -9.15
CA LEU A 219 -14.84 11.33 -7.99
C LEU A 219 -13.76 12.33 -7.58
N GLU A 220 -12.52 11.86 -7.46
CA GLU A 220 -11.36 12.69 -7.18
C GLU A 220 -10.09 11.97 -7.61
N ARG A 221 -9.17 12.71 -8.23
CA ARG A 221 -7.87 12.19 -8.63
C ARG A 221 -6.92 12.09 -7.43
N TYR A 222 -7.15 11.08 -6.59
CA TYR A 222 -6.30 10.79 -5.43
C TYR A 222 -5.08 9.93 -5.81
N PRO A 223 -3.83 10.38 -5.55
CA PRO A 223 -2.60 9.72 -6.01
C PRO A 223 -2.52 8.21 -5.76
N HIS A 224 -2.84 7.75 -4.55
CA HIS A 224 -2.69 6.32 -4.25
C HIS A 224 -3.66 5.42 -5.05
N LEU A 225 -4.91 5.84 -5.27
CA LEU A 225 -5.87 5.08 -6.09
C LEU A 225 -5.45 5.00 -7.54
N LEU A 226 -4.86 6.08 -7.99
CA LEU A 226 -4.36 6.27 -9.32
C LEU A 226 -3.14 5.40 -9.62
N TRP A 227 -2.31 5.13 -8.61
CA TRP A 227 -1.27 4.11 -8.68
C TRP A 227 -1.86 2.72 -8.93
N HIS A 228 -2.91 2.32 -8.18
CA HIS A 228 -3.58 1.02 -8.38
C HIS A 228 -4.23 0.90 -9.75
N LEU A 229 -4.85 1.99 -10.24
CA LEU A 229 -5.36 2.03 -11.60
C LEU A 229 -4.25 1.79 -12.63
N ALA A 230 -3.11 2.45 -12.47
CA ALA A 230 -1.96 2.29 -13.36
C ALA A 230 -1.37 0.87 -13.30
N GLU A 231 -1.29 0.27 -12.10
CA GLU A 231 -0.85 -1.11 -11.91
C GLU A 231 -1.79 -2.10 -12.60
N ALA A 232 -3.10 -2.01 -12.36
CA ALA A 232 -4.08 -2.91 -12.97
C ALA A 232 -4.05 -2.81 -14.51
N GLN A 233 -3.89 -1.60 -15.05
CA GLN A 233 -3.75 -1.39 -16.49
C GLN A 233 -2.43 -1.98 -17.02
N ALA A 234 -1.34 -1.88 -16.28
CA ALA A 234 -0.06 -2.50 -16.64
C ALA A 234 -0.13 -4.03 -16.68
N LEU A 235 -0.78 -4.65 -15.69
CA LEU A 235 -0.97 -6.10 -15.63
C LEU A 235 -1.81 -6.63 -16.82
N LEU A 236 -2.68 -5.79 -17.39
CA LEU A 236 -3.47 -6.09 -18.58
C LEU A 236 -2.80 -5.66 -19.90
N GLY A 237 -1.55 -5.20 -19.88
CA GLY A 237 -0.80 -4.83 -21.08
C GLY A 237 -1.20 -3.48 -21.69
N HIS A 238 -1.90 -2.61 -20.94
CA HIS A 238 -2.28 -1.26 -21.40
C HIS A 238 -1.15 -0.23 -21.13
N ASP A 239 -0.07 -0.40 -21.88
CA ASP A 239 1.19 0.34 -21.72
C ASP A 239 1.09 1.85 -21.93
N ARG A 240 0.35 2.27 -22.96
CA ARG A 240 0.18 3.68 -23.30
C ARG A 240 -0.54 4.42 -22.18
N MET A 241 -1.61 3.82 -21.65
CA MET A 241 -2.40 4.44 -20.60
C MET A 241 -1.58 4.61 -19.32
N THR A 242 -0.78 3.60 -18.95
CA THR A 242 0.11 3.68 -17.79
C THR A 242 1.15 4.82 -17.92
N ARG A 243 1.70 5.03 -19.12
CA ARG A 243 2.66 6.12 -19.39
C ARG A 243 2.01 7.50 -19.38
N ASP A 244 0.84 7.64 -20.00
CA ASP A 244 0.08 8.89 -19.99
C ASP A 244 -0.37 9.23 -18.56
N TYR A 245 -0.72 8.20 -17.78
CA TYR A 245 -1.06 8.31 -16.37
C TYR A 245 0.10 8.84 -15.54
N TRP A 246 1.27 8.22 -15.67
CA TRP A 246 2.52 8.66 -15.05
C TRP A 246 2.87 10.13 -15.34
N ALA A 247 2.67 10.58 -16.58
CA ALA A 247 3.05 11.91 -17.05
C ALA A 247 2.04 13.04 -16.76
N SER A 248 0.81 12.72 -16.31
CA SER A 248 -0.32 13.68 -16.28
C SER A 248 -0.95 13.91 -14.90
N THR A 249 -0.25 13.56 -13.81
CA THR A 249 -0.82 13.68 -12.46
C THR A 249 -0.51 15.00 -11.76
N ALA A 250 -1.56 15.61 -11.20
CA ALA A 250 -1.49 16.69 -10.24
C ALA A 250 -2.53 16.45 -9.13
N PRO A 251 -2.13 16.31 -7.84
CA PRO A 251 -0.74 16.26 -7.36
C PRO A 251 -0.01 15.00 -7.83
N PRO A 252 1.33 15.03 -7.92
CA PRO A 252 2.12 13.88 -8.37
C PRO A 252 2.04 12.71 -7.40
N LEU A 253 2.18 11.50 -7.92
CA LEU A 253 2.38 10.29 -7.10
C LEU A 253 3.58 10.46 -6.15
N PRO A 254 3.49 9.97 -4.90
CA PRO A 254 4.64 9.84 -4.00
C PRO A 254 5.84 9.19 -4.70
N LEU A 255 7.06 9.66 -4.39
CA LEU A 255 8.27 9.23 -5.10
C LEU A 255 8.51 7.71 -5.06
N TYR A 256 8.27 7.07 -3.92
CA TYR A 256 8.49 5.64 -3.75
C TYR A 256 7.51 4.81 -4.59
N GLU A 257 6.22 5.18 -4.63
CA GLU A 257 5.21 4.53 -5.48
C GLU A 257 5.56 4.67 -6.96
N ARG A 258 6.15 5.81 -7.31
CA ARG A 258 6.66 6.06 -8.65
C ARG A 258 7.80 5.09 -9.01
N ILE A 259 8.77 4.93 -8.12
CA ILE A 259 9.87 3.99 -8.29
C ILE A 259 9.36 2.55 -8.40
N GLU A 260 8.50 2.15 -7.46
CA GLU A 260 7.89 0.83 -7.41
C GLU A 260 7.15 0.49 -8.71
N LEU A 261 6.30 1.40 -9.21
CA LEU A 261 5.56 1.19 -10.45
C LEU A 261 6.50 1.06 -11.65
N LEU A 262 7.53 1.91 -11.75
CA LEU A 262 8.51 1.82 -12.83
C LEU A 262 9.26 0.50 -12.81
N TRP A 263 9.67 0.04 -11.62
CA TRP A 263 10.32 -1.26 -11.43
C TRP A 263 9.43 -2.41 -11.86
N ARG A 264 8.16 -2.41 -11.43
CA ARG A 264 7.16 -3.40 -11.84
C ARG A 264 6.98 -3.44 -13.35
N LEU A 265 6.94 -2.29 -14.01
CA LEU A 265 6.84 -2.23 -15.48
C LEU A 265 8.06 -2.84 -16.18
N GLU A 266 9.27 -2.65 -15.66
CA GLU A 266 10.46 -3.32 -16.21
C GLU A 266 10.34 -4.84 -16.09
N MET A 267 9.85 -5.34 -14.96
CA MET A 267 9.69 -6.78 -14.70
C MET A 267 8.64 -7.40 -15.61
N LEU A 268 7.45 -6.79 -15.68
CA LEU A 268 6.36 -7.29 -16.53
C LEU A 268 6.73 -7.30 -18.01
N ARG A 269 7.50 -6.31 -18.47
CA ARG A 269 7.85 -6.16 -19.90
C ARG A 269 9.15 -6.83 -20.30
N GLY A 270 9.99 -7.23 -19.33
CA GLY A 270 11.35 -7.68 -19.59
C GLY A 270 12.24 -6.64 -20.30
N THR A 271 11.86 -5.37 -20.31
CA THR A 271 12.57 -4.28 -20.99
C THR A 271 12.98 -3.20 -19.98
N PRO A 272 14.26 -2.81 -19.93
CA PRO A 272 14.70 -1.73 -19.05
C PRO A 272 14.05 -0.39 -19.41
N ALA A 273 13.71 0.41 -18.40
CA ALA A 273 13.31 1.79 -18.57
C ALA A 273 14.53 2.69 -18.85
N ASP A 274 14.25 3.91 -19.31
CA ASP A 274 15.29 4.90 -19.59
C ASP A 274 16.11 5.24 -18.33
N ALA A 275 17.44 5.08 -18.43
CA ALA A 275 18.38 5.43 -17.38
C ALA A 275 18.30 6.91 -16.96
N ALA A 276 17.86 7.82 -17.83
CA ALA A 276 17.60 9.20 -17.44
C ALA A 276 16.45 9.32 -16.42
N THR A 277 15.41 8.49 -16.56
CA THR A 277 14.27 8.46 -15.62
C THR A 277 14.74 7.97 -14.25
N TRP A 278 15.54 6.91 -14.19
CA TRP A 278 16.11 6.40 -12.94
C TRP A 278 17.02 7.42 -12.24
N ARG A 279 17.87 8.13 -13.00
CA ARG A 279 18.71 9.21 -12.45
C ARG A 279 17.89 10.37 -11.88
N ASP A 280 16.78 10.74 -12.52
CA ASP A 280 15.90 11.78 -12.00
C ASP A 280 15.20 11.35 -10.71
N LEU A 281 14.66 10.12 -10.67
CA LEU A 281 14.04 9.56 -9.46
C LEU A 281 15.04 9.46 -8.30
N ALA A 282 16.27 9.00 -8.56
CA ALA A 282 17.34 8.94 -7.56
C ALA A 282 17.69 10.33 -7.02
N LYS A 283 17.77 11.35 -7.88
CA LYS A 283 18.03 12.75 -7.48
C LYS A 283 16.91 13.32 -6.62
N GLN A 284 15.65 12.99 -6.90
CA GLN A 284 14.53 13.35 -6.03
C GLN A 284 14.64 12.64 -4.67
N GLY A 285 15.04 11.37 -4.67
CA GLY A 285 15.25 10.56 -3.48
C GLY A 285 16.33 11.13 -2.55
N GLU A 286 17.44 11.56 -3.14
CA GLU A 286 18.54 12.22 -2.42
C GLU A 286 18.05 13.44 -1.63
N ARG A 287 17.22 14.30 -2.24
CA ARG A 287 16.67 15.50 -1.57
C ARG A 287 15.81 15.13 -0.37
N ILE A 288 14.91 14.16 -0.54
CA ILE A 288 14.01 13.71 0.52
C ILE A 288 14.80 13.11 1.69
N LEU A 289 15.82 12.31 1.40
CA LEU A 289 16.68 11.73 2.43
C LEU A 289 17.58 12.77 3.12
N GLY A 290 18.06 13.79 2.39
CA GLY A 290 18.86 14.85 2.99
C GLY A 290 18.10 15.65 4.06
N GLU A 291 16.82 15.92 3.83
CA GLU A 291 16.00 16.76 4.73
C GLU A 291 15.18 15.95 5.75
N TYR A 292 14.72 14.74 5.39
CA TYR A 292 13.69 14.01 6.15
C TYR A 292 13.90 12.49 6.19
N ALA A 293 15.14 11.98 6.13
CA ALA A 293 15.38 10.53 6.09
C ALA A 293 14.73 9.77 7.26
N ASP A 294 14.73 10.31 8.48
CA ASP A 294 14.13 9.62 9.65
C ASP A 294 12.60 9.57 9.64
N TRP A 295 11.96 10.35 8.77
CA TRP A 295 10.51 10.40 8.63
C TRP A 295 9.97 9.50 7.52
N GLN A 296 10.86 8.88 6.74
CA GLN A 296 10.46 7.94 5.69
C GLN A 296 10.10 6.58 6.30
N THR A 297 9.09 5.95 5.72
CA THR A 297 8.73 4.57 6.10
C THR A 297 9.78 3.59 5.58
N THR A 298 9.83 2.39 6.17
CA THR A 298 10.69 1.29 5.71
C THR A 298 10.46 0.94 4.25
N TRP A 299 9.19 0.89 3.84
CA TRP A 299 8.75 0.71 2.46
C TRP A 299 9.40 1.72 1.51
N MET A 300 9.48 2.99 1.92
CA MET A 300 10.09 4.05 1.10
C MET A 300 11.60 3.85 0.94
N HIS A 301 12.32 3.48 2.00
CA HIS A 301 13.78 3.26 1.94
C HIS A 301 14.15 2.14 0.97
N HIS A 302 13.36 1.07 0.95
CA HIS A 302 13.56 -0.04 0.04
C HIS A 302 13.55 0.42 -1.43
N TRP A 303 12.47 1.11 -1.85
CA TRP A 303 12.35 1.60 -3.22
C TRP A 303 13.40 2.66 -3.58
N LEU A 304 13.77 3.53 -2.64
CA LEU A 304 14.88 4.46 -2.86
C LEU A 304 16.21 3.72 -3.11
N GLY A 305 16.45 2.62 -2.40
CA GLY A 305 17.61 1.75 -2.63
C GLY A 305 17.68 1.22 -4.06
N VAL A 306 16.55 0.73 -4.59
CA VAL A 306 16.42 0.28 -5.99
C VAL A 306 16.72 1.44 -6.95
N ALA A 307 16.13 2.63 -6.73
CA ALA A 307 16.37 3.78 -7.60
C ALA A 307 17.84 4.21 -7.63
N PHE A 308 18.53 4.25 -6.49
CA PHE A 308 19.95 4.57 -6.42
C PHE A 308 20.79 3.55 -7.19
N ALA A 309 20.52 2.26 -7.00
CA ALA A 309 21.23 1.20 -7.70
C ALA A 309 21.04 1.28 -9.22
N LYS A 310 19.80 1.50 -9.68
CA LYS A 310 19.47 1.69 -11.09
C LYS A 310 20.11 2.94 -11.69
N ALA A 311 20.37 3.97 -10.88
CA ALA A 311 21.12 5.16 -11.26
C ALA A 311 22.66 4.98 -11.18
N GLY A 312 23.15 3.85 -10.68
CA GLY A 312 24.57 3.55 -10.48
C GLY A 312 25.17 4.12 -9.19
N ASP A 313 24.36 4.69 -8.29
CA ASP A 313 24.79 5.22 -6.99
C ASP A 313 24.77 4.12 -5.92
N TRP A 314 25.75 3.22 -6.00
CA TRP A 314 25.86 2.07 -5.11
C TRP A 314 26.05 2.46 -3.65
N GLY A 315 26.75 3.56 -3.37
CA GLY A 315 26.97 4.03 -1.99
C GLY A 315 25.65 4.38 -1.30
N ARG A 316 24.77 5.14 -1.97
CA ARG A 316 23.45 5.45 -1.42
C ARG A 316 22.51 4.26 -1.39
N ALA A 317 22.61 3.34 -2.35
CA ALA A 317 21.84 2.10 -2.36
C ALA A 317 22.18 1.21 -1.14
N GLU A 318 23.47 0.98 -0.89
CA GLU A 318 23.95 0.20 0.27
C GLU A 318 23.64 0.87 1.60
N GLN A 319 23.63 2.21 1.65
CA GLN A 319 23.19 2.94 2.82
C GLN A 319 21.73 2.63 3.19
N GLN A 320 20.85 2.36 2.21
CA GLN A 320 19.46 1.99 2.49
C GLN A 320 19.38 0.59 3.11
N VAL A 321 20.16 -0.36 2.60
CA VAL A 321 20.28 -1.71 3.19
C VAL A 321 20.72 -1.62 4.65
N GLU A 322 21.77 -0.85 4.93
CA GLU A 322 22.29 -0.69 6.29
C GLU A 322 21.27 -0.02 7.23
N ARG A 323 20.43 0.86 6.69
CA ARG A 323 19.32 1.46 7.43
C ARG A 323 18.29 0.42 7.86
N LEU A 324 17.89 -0.45 6.94
CA LEU A 324 16.96 -1.54 7.23
C LEU A 324 17.54 -2.50 8.27
N ARG A 325 18.84 -2.85 8.18
CA ARG A 325 19.51 -3.73 9.15
C ARG A 325 19.51 -3.21 10.59
N LYS A 326 19.57 -1.90 10.78
CA LYS A 326 19.58 -1.25 12.10
C LYS A 326 18.22 -1.26 12.81
N MET A 327 17.16 -1.66 12.10
CA MET A 327 15.83 -1.70 12.67
C MET A 327 15.65 -2.86 13.65
N PRO A 328 14.65 -2.78 14.56
CA PRO A 328 14.30 -3.90 15.43
C PRO A 328 13.97 -5.18 14.65
N ALA A 329 14.42 -6.32 15.14
CA ALA A 329 14.10 -7.61 14.53
C ALA A 329 12.60 -7.96 14.65
N GLY A 330 12.07 -8.70 13.66
CA GLY A 330 10.73 -9.28 13.73
C GLY A 330 9.60 -8.30 13.43
N ARG A 331 8.41 -8.59 14.00
CA ARG A 331 7.18 -7.81 13.84
C ARG A 331 7.30 -6.31 14.17
N PRO A 332 8.07 -5.84 15.18
CA PRO A 332 8.20 -4.42 15.47
C PRO A 332 8.68 -3.57 14.30
N SER A 333 9.50 -4.12 13.39
CA SER A 333 9.87 -3.45 12.13
C SER A 333 9.03 -3.90 10.94
N GLY A 334 8.02 -4.75 11.11
CA GLY A 334 7.30 -5.40 10.01
C GLY A 334 8.16 -6.43 9.26
N HIS A 335 9.15 -7.03 9.92
CA HIS A 335 10.15 -7.94 9.34
C HIS A 335 11.11 -7.26 8.32
N TRP A 336 11.16 -5.94 8.28
CA TRP A 336 12.01 -5.21 7.34
C TRP A 336 13.51 -5.34 7.61
N SER A 337 13.91 -5.58 8.86
CA SER A 337 15.32 -5.78 9.22
C SER A 337 15.89 -7.14 8.81
N THR A 338 15.02 -8.08 8.42
CA THR A 338 15.41 -9.44 7.99
C THR A 338 14.94 -9.69 6.56
N LEU A 339 13.63 -9.88 6.36
CA LEU A 339 13.05 -10.19 5.06
C LEU A 339 13.20 -9.00 4.10
N GLY A 340 12.95 -7.78 4.57
CA GLY A 340 13.12 -6.57 3.74
C GLY A 340 14.55 -6.29 3.30
N VAL A 341 15.53 -6.57 4.18
CA VAL A 341 16.96 -6.53 3.84
C VAL A 341 17.27 -7.57 2.77
N ALA A 342 16.82 -8.81 2.96
CA ALA A 342 17.05 -9.92 2.03
C ALA A 342 16.50 -9.62 0.62
N LEU A 343 15.28 -9.06 0.54
CA LEU A 343 14.67 -8.61 -0.70
C LEU A 343 15.47 -7.49 -1.37
N LEU A 344 15.82 -6.43 -0.63
CA LEU A 344 16.58 -5.31 -1.20
C LEU A 344 17.95 -5.76 -1.69
N GLU A 345 18.70 -6.53 -0.89
CA GLU A 345 20.01 -7.03 -1.29
C GLU A 345 19.93 -7.93 -2.53
N GLY A 346 18.88 -8.75 -2.62
CA GLY A 346 18.61 -9.57 -3.78
C GLY A 346 18.31 -8.74 -5.03
N GLU A 347 17.49 -7.70 -4.93
CA GLU A 347 17.25 -6.76 -6.04
C GLU A 347 18.52 -5.98 -6.42
N LEU A 348 19.35 -5.58 -5.45
CA LEU A 348 20.65 -4.96 -5.73
C LEU A 348 21.58 -5.93 -6.48
N ALA A 349 21.62 -7.20 -6.08
CA ALA A 349 22.36 -8.25 -6.79
C ALA A 349 21.83 -8.44 -8.21
N PHE A 350 20.51 -8.41 -8.39
CA PHE A 350 19.88 -8.44 -9.71
C PHE A 350 20.34 -7.24 -10.56
N VAL A 351 20.30 -6.02 -10.03
CA VAL A 351 20.77 -4.83 -10.77
C VAL A 351 22.26 -4.92 -11.13
N ARG A 352 23.09 -5.60 -10.33
CA ARG A 352 24.50 -5.89 -10.64
C ARG A 352 24.71 -6.98 -11.70
N GLY A 353 23.66 -7.75 -12.00
CA GLY A 353 23.73 -8.90 -12.90
C GLY A 353 24.16 -10.21 -12.22
N ASP A 354 24.26 -10.24 -10.89
CA ASP A 354 24.52 -11.47 -10.12
C ASP A 354 23.20 -12.17 -9.79
N LEU A 355 22.66 -12.89 -10.78
CA LEU A 355 21.33 -13.50 -10.69
C LEU A 355 21.28 -14.64 -9.67
N ASP A 356 22.36 -15.43 -9.54
CA ASP A 356 22.45 -16.50 -8.54
C ASP A 356 22.44 -15.96 -7.11
N ALA A 357 23.18 -14.88 -6.86
CA ALA A 357 23.10 -14.22 -5.56
C ALA A 357 21.72 -13.61 -5.33
N ALA A 358 21.10 -13.02 -6.36
CA ALA A 358 19.75 -12.47 -6.27
C ALA A 358 18.73 -13.52 -5.82
N VAL A 359 18.69 -14.69 -6.47
CA VAL A 359 17.79 -15.80 -6.06
C VAL A 359 18.06 -16.22 -4.62
N ARG A 360 19.32 -16.48 -4.26
CA ARG A 360 19.68 -16.94 -2.91
C ARG A 360 19.28 -15.93 -1.83
N LEU A 361 19.44 -14.63 -2.10
CA LEU A 361 19.14 -13.55 -1.15
C LEU A 361 17.63 -13.30 -1.05
N MET A 362 16.89 -13.33 -2.16
CA MET A 362 15.45 -13.02 -2.14
C MET A 362 14.60 -14.15 -1.55
N ALA A 363 15.01 -15.42 -1.69
CA ALA A 363 14.17 -16.57 -1.34
C ALA A 363 13.49 -16.47 0.05
N PRO A 364 14.19 -16.18 1.16
CA PRO A 364 13.53 -16.09 2.47
C PRO A 364 12.44 -15.01 2.52
N GLY A 365 12.68 -13.86 1.86
CA GLY A 365 11.72 -12.76 1.83
C GLY A 365 10.49 -13.06 0.98
N VAL A 366 10.65 -13.85 -0.09
CA VAL A 366 9.55 -14.27 -0.97
C VAL A 366 8.70 -15.35 -0.29
N ASP A 367 9.31 -16.33 0.36
CA ASP A 367 8.63 -17.43 1.06
C ASP A 367 7.74 -16.91 2.19
N ASP A 368 8.25 -15.95 2.98
CA ASP A 368 7.55 -15.39 4.14
C ASP A 368 6.90 -14.01 3.88
N LEU A 369 6.71 -13.64 2.61
CA LEU A 369 6.22 -12.31 2.21
C LEU A 369 4.87 -11.92 2.84
N HIS A 370 4.03 -12.91 3.11
CA HIS A 370 2.72 -12.73 3.75
C HIS A 370 2.82 -12.21 5.19
N THR A 371 3.96 -12.42 5.87
CA THR A 371 4.22 -11.94 7.24
C THR A 371 4.78 -10.53 7.27
N MET A 372 5.30 -10.03 6.15
CA MET A 372 5.91 -8.72 6.08
C MET A 372 4.87 -7.61 6.23
N GLY A 373 5.17 -6.62 7.06
CA GLY A 373 4.43 -5.37 7.09
C GLY A 373 4.84 -4.43 5.96
N GLY A 374 4.18 -3.28 5.83
CA GLY A 374 4.47 -2.29 4.80
C GLY A 374 3.36 -2.21 3.77
N GLY A 375 3.71 -2.10 2.48
CA GLY A 375 2.73 -2.00 1.39
C GLY A 375 1.64 -3.08 1.44
N SER A 376 0.55 -2.81 0.72
CA SER A 376 -0.51 -3.81 0.52
C SER A 376 0.02 -5.11 -0.09
N ARG A 377 -0.75 -6.19 0.03
CA ARG A 377 -0.49 -7.47 -0.64
C ARG A 377 -0.13 -7.29 -2.12
N GLU A 378 -0.89 -6.48 -2.84
CA GLU A 378 -0.72 -6.18 -4.27
C GLU A 378 0.62 -5.50 -4.52
N GLN A 379 0.94 -4.46 -3.74
CA GLN A 379 2.23 -3.78 -3.80
C GLN A 379 3.41 -4.72 -3.53
N LYS A 380 3.28 -5.64 -2.56
CA LYS A 380 4.30 -6.64 -2.25
C LYS A 380 4.46 -7.70 -3.33
N ASP A 381 3.44 -7.94 -4.15
CA ASP A 381 3.44 -9.04 -5.12
C ASP A 381 4.52 -8.91 -6.22
N ILE A 382 5.05 -7.70 -6.43
CA ILE A 382 6.23 -7.44 -7.27
C ILE A 382 7.42 -8.33 -6.90
N PHE A 383 7.63 -8.64 -5.62
CA PHE A 383 8.76 -9.47 -5.21
C PHE A 383 8.66 -10.88 -5.79
N ARG A 384 7.44 -11.42 -5.93
CA ARG A 384 7.22 -12.69 -6.61
C ARG A 384 7.43 -12.59 -8.11
N ASP A 385 7.05 -11.46 -8.74
CA ASP A 385 7.30 -11.22 -10.16
C ASP A 385 8.81 -11.14 -10.46
N VAL A 386 9.56 -10.39 -9.65
CA VAL A 386 11.03 -10.30 -9.73
C VAL A 386 11.66 -11.68 -9.56
N PHE A 387 11.22 -12.44 -8.55
CA PHE A 387 11.77 -13.76 -8.26
C PHE A 387 11.51 -14.76 -9.39
N MET A 388 10.29 -14.77 -9.95
CA MET A 388 9.95 -15.56 -11.13
C MET A 388 10.85 -15.21 -12.32
N GLU A 389 11.05 -13.92 -12.57
CA GLU A 389 11.89 -13.43 -13.67
C GLU A 389 13.36 -13.82 -13.50
N LEU A 390 13.89 -13.81 -12.27
CA LEU A 390 15.23 -14.31 -11.97
C LEU A 390 15.39 -15.78 -12.35
N HIS A 391 14.47 -16.64 -11.92
CA HIS A 391 14.47 -18.06 -12.28
C HIS A 391 14.34 -18.27 -13.79
N ARG A 392 13.52 -17.45 -14.48
CA ARG A 392 13.39 -17.48 -15.94
C ARG A 392 14.71 -17.13 -16.65
N ARG A 393 15.44 -16.12 -16.17
CA ARG A 393 16.73 -15.70 -16.75
C ARG A 393 17.85 -16.72 -16.52
N LEU A 394 17.79 -17.45 -15.40
CA LEU A 394 18.69 -18.54 -15.06
C LEU A 394 18.32 -19.88 -15.71
N ASP A 395 17.22 -19.94 -16.46
CA ASP A 395 16.68 -21.17 -17.07
C ASP A 395 16.34 -22.26 -16.02
N HIS A 396 15.93 -21.84 -14.82
CA HIS A 396 15.47 -22.72 -13.74
C HIS A 396 14.03 -23.18 -13.99
N VAL A 397 13.83 -24.01 -15.01
CA VAL A 397 12.51 -24.42 -15.54
C VAL A 397 11.58 -24.97 -14.46
N GLU A 398 12.05 -25.89 -13.61
CA GLU A 398 11.22 -26.52 -12.58
C GLU A 398 10.73 -25.51 -11.53
N ASN A 399 11.60 -24.59 -11.09
CA ASN A 399 11.20 -23.54 -10.15
C ASN A 399 10.17 -22.58 -10.75
N VAL A 400 10.28 -22.25 -12.05
CA VAL A 400 9.27 -21.42 -12.73
C VAL A 400 7.91 -22.15 -12.77
N ILE A 401 7.90 -23.46 -12.99
CA ILE A 401 6.66 -24.26 -12.96
C ILE A 401 6.04 -24.21 -11.55
N GLU A 402 6.83 -24.49 -10.52
CA GLU A 402 6.38 -24.51 -9.13
C GLU A 402 5.78 -23.17 -8.71
N LEU A 403 6.55 -22.08 -8.86
CA LEU A 403 6.12 -20.72 -8.51
C LEU A 403 4.87 -20.30 -9.29
N ALA A 404 4.77 -20.67 -10.58
CA ALA A 404 3.63 -20.29 -11.39
C ALA A 404 2.37 -21.06 -10.97
N GLN A 405 2.50 -22.35 -10.66
CA GLN A 405 1.41 -23.18 -10.19
C GLN A 405 0.88 -22.71 -8.83
N GLU A 406 1.77 -22.39 -7.89
CA GLU A 406 1.38 -21.83 -6.58
C GLU A 406 0.51 -20.58 -6.72
N ARG A 407 0.93 -19.65 -7.61
CA ARG A 407 0.15 -18.44 -7.89
C ARG A 407 -1.19 -18.75 -8.53
N LEU A 408 -1.27 -19.76 -9.41
CA LEU A 408 -2.51 -20.16 -10.07
C LEU A 408 -3.49 -20.88 -9.14
N LEU A 409 -3.01 -21.51 -8.06
CA LEU A 409 -3.88 -22.04 -7.01
C LEU A 409 -4.62 -20.92 -6.27
N ALA A 410 -3.96 -19.76 -6.10
CA ALA A 410 -4.57 -18.58 -5.49
C ALA A 410 -5.42 -17.75 -6.47
N ASN A 411 -4.96 -17.63 -7.72
CA ASN A 411 -5.62 -16.88 -8.78
C ASN A 411 -5.53 -17.65 -10.13
N PRO A 412 -6.57 -18.42 -10.50
CA PRO A 412 -6.58 -19.23 -11.73
C PRO A 412 -6.49 -18.41 -13.03
N HIS A 413 -6.75 -17.11 -12.96
CA HIS A 413 -6.74 -16.18 -14.10
C HIS A 413 -5.44 -15.36 -14.18
N HIS A 414 -4.42 -15.71 -13.38
CA HIS A 414 -3.15 -14.97 -13.34
C HIS A 414 -2.35 -15.11 -14.65
N VAL A 415 -2.45 -14.12 -15.53
CA VAL A 415 -1.92 -14.13 -16.90
C VAL A 415 -0.41 -14.38 -16.94
N GLN A 416 0.35 -13.71 -16.08
CA GLN A 416 1.81 -13.81 -16.04
C GLN A 416 2.26 -15.23 -15.67
N SER A 417 1.54 -15.91 -14.77
CA SER A 417 1.84 -17.30 -14.40
C SER A 417 1.51 -18.27 -15.53
N LEU A 418 0.42 -18.05 -16.26
CA LEU A 418 0.09 -18.86 -17.45
C LEU A 418 1.14 -18.69 -18.55
N ALA A 419 1.62 -17.46 -18.75
CA ALA A 419 2.70 -17.16 -19.69
C ALA A 419 4.01 -17.84 -19.26
N ALA A 420 4.34 -17.79 -17.96
CA ALA A 420 5.51 -18.46 -17.38
C ALA A 420 5.46 -19.99 -17.57
N LEU A 421 4.29 -20.62 -17.38
CA LEU A 421 4.12 -22.06 -17.65
C LEU A 421 4.28 -22.38 -19.14
N ALA A 422 3.72 -21.57 -20.04
CA ALA A 422 3.90 -21.76 -21.48
C ALA A 422 5.39 -21.69 -21.88
N TRP A 423 6.14 -20.75 -21.31
CA TRP A 423 7.59 -20.65 -21.46
C TRP A 423 8.32 -21.89 -20.90
N ALA A 424 7.98 -22.32 -19.69
CA ALA A 424 8.65 -23.45 -19.04
C ALA A 424 8.41 -24.78 -19.78
N TYR A 425 7.19 -25.00 -20.28
CA TYR A 425 6.86 -26.18 -21.07
C TYR A 425 7.46 -26.17 -22.47
N GLU A 426 7.72 -24.99 -23.05
CA GLU A 426 8.56 -24.89 -24.24
C GLU A 426 10.00 -25.32 -23.95
N ARG A 427 10.60 -24.82 -22.87
CA ARG A 427 11.99 -25.13 -22.48
C ARG A 427 12.20 -26.60 -22.14
N SER A 428 11.24 -27.25 -21.49
CA SER A 428 11.27 -28.69 -21.19
C SER A 428 10.87 -29.59 -22.37
N GLY A 429 10.52 -29.02 -23.53
CA GLY A 429 10.11 -29.79 -24.71
C GLY A 429 8.73 -30.44 -24.59
N ASN A 430 7.92 -30.07 -23.60
CA ASN A 430 6.59 -30.63 -23.37
C ASN A 430 5.52 -29.90 -24.20
N ALA A 431 5.43 -30.22 -25.49
CA ALA A 431 4.52 -29.56 -26.43
C ALA A 431 3.02 -29.70 -26.04
N VAL A 432 2.63 -30.77 -25.34
CA VAL A 432 1.24 -30.97 -24.90
C VAL A 432 0.90 -29.98 -23.79
N LEU A 433 1.72 -29.91 -22.74
CA LEU A 433 1.50 -28.99 -21.63
C LEU A 433 1.66 -27.53 -22.06
N ARG A 434 2.60 -27.22 -22.97
CA ARG A 434 2.73 -25.89 -23.56
C ARG A 434 1.42 -25.45 -24.22
N ARG A 435 0.82 -26.28 -25.08
CA ARG A 435 -0.46 -25.96 -25.72
C ARG A 435 -1.59 -25.80 -24.71
N GLN A 436 -1.61 -26.62 -23.67
CA GLN A 436 -2.61 -26.49 -22.60
C GLN A 436 -2.48 -25.13 -21.89
N ALA A 437 -1.27 -24.75 -21.49
CA ALA A 437 -1.00 -23.45 -20.87
C ALA A 437 -1.40 -22.29 -21.80
N CYS A 438 -1.05 -22.35 -23.10
CA CYS A 438 -1.46 -21.34 -24.07
C CYS A 438 -2.99 -21.24 -24.25
N ARG A 439 -3.71 -22.37 -24.27
CA ARG A 439 -5.19 -22.35 -24.34
C ARG A 439 -5.82 -21.71 -23.11
N GLN A 440 -5.29 -22.05 -21.93
CA GLN A 440 -5.76 -21.44 -20.69
C GLN A 440 -5.46 -19.94 -20.67
N LEU A 441 -4.26 -19.52 -21.09
CA LEU A 441 -3.90 -18.11 -21.23
C LEU A 441 -4.89 -17.37 -22.13
N VAL A 442 -5.16 -17.88 -23.33
CA VAL A 442 -6.10 -17.24 -24.27
C VAL A 442 -7.51 -17.13 -23.68
N ARG A 443 -8.00 -18.17 -23.00
CA ARG A 443 -9.31 -18.11 -22.32
C ARG A 443 -9.31 -17.08 -21.20
N SER A 444 -8.34 -17.14 -20.30
CA SER A 444 -8.24 -16.20 -19.17
C SER A 444 -8.08 -14.77 -19.66
N ALA A 445 -7.34 -14.53 -20.75
CA ALA A 445 -7.17 -13.23 -21.38
C ALA A 445 -8.50 -12.60 -21.80
N GLU A 446 -9.44 -13.39 -22.35
CA GLU A 446 -10.78 -12.91 -22.71
C GLU A 446 -11.60 -12.55 -21.46
N GLU A 447 -11.51 -13.37 -20.41
CA GLU A 447 -12.24 -13.16 -19.15
C GLU A 447 -11.76 -11.91 -18.40
N VAL A 448 -10.45 -11.69 -18.32
CA VAL A 448 -9.86 -10.55 -17.59
C VAL A 448 -9.70 -9.29 -18.43
N GLY A 449 -10.00 -9.36 -19.74
CA GLY A 449 -9.89 -8.22 -20.65
C GLY A 449 -8.45 -7.83 -20.97
N LEU A 450 -7.54 -8.80 -21.11
CA LEU A 450 -6.15 -8.57 -21.48
C LEU A 450 -6.07 -7.89 -22.86
N CYS A 451 -5.17 -6.90 -22.99
CA CYS A 451 -4.93 -6.21 -24.24
C CYS A 451 -4.62 -7.21 -25.39
N ALA A 452 -5.28 -7.05 -26.53
CA ALA A 452 -5.11 -7.95 -27.67
C ALA A 452 -3.68 -7.95 -28.24
N GLU A 453 -2.93 -6.88 -28.00
CA GLU A 453 -1.53 -6.70 -28.40
C GLU A 453 -0.53 -7.14 -27.32
N ALA A 454 -0.99 -7.64 -26.17
CA ALA A 454 -0.13 -8.15 -25.11
C ALA A 454 0.81 -9.25 -25.67
N PRO A 455 2.14 -9.14 -25.51
CA PRO A 455 3.10 -10.06 -26.14
C PRO A 455 2.84 -11.54 -25.84
N GLU A 456 2.40 -11.83 -24.62
CA GLU A 456 2.13 -13.16 -24.08
C GLU A 456 0.91 -13.78 -24.77
N LEU A 457 -0.12 -12.97 -25.01
CA LEU A 457 -1.32 -13.38 -25.73
C LEU A 457 -1.04 -13.61 -27.21
N VAL A 458 -0.29 -12.71 -27.85
CA VAL A 458 0.14 -12.85 -29.24
C VAL A 458 0.97 -14.13 -29.42
N ALA A 459 1.93 -14.37 -28.52
CA ALA A 459 2.75 -15.58 -28.54
C ALA A 459 1.91 -16.85 -28.34
N ALA A 460 0.97 -16.84 -27.38
CA ALA A 460 0.10 -17.99 -27.13
C ALA A 460 -0.79 -18.32 -28.33
N ARG A 461 -1.41 -17.32 -28.97
CA ARG A 461 -2.23 -17.52 -30.18
C ARG A 461 -1.43 -18.14 -31.32
N ARG A 462 -0.23 -17.63 -31.57
CA ARG A 462 0.67 -18.18 -32.60
C ARG A 462 1.01 -19.65 -32.37
N VAL A 463 1.25 -20.06 -31.12
CA VAL A 463 1.51 -21.47 -30.76
C VAL A 463 0.30 -22.36 -31.07
N LEU A 464 -0.91 -21.86 -30.84
CA LEU A 464 -2.14 -22.61 -31.09
C LEU A 464 -2.47 -22.70 -32.58
N GLU A 465 -2.22 -21.63 -33.34
CA GLU A 465 -2.40 -21.60 -34.80
C GLU A 465 -1.46 -22.57 -35.52
N LEU A 466 -0.19 -22.67 -35.11
CA LEU A 466 0.77 -23.60 -35.69
C LEU A 466 0.48 -25.07 -35.38
N ALA A 467 -0.40 -25.34 -34.41
CA ALA A 467 -0.77 -26.69 -33.97
C ALA A 467 -2.16 -27.14 -34.46
N ALA A 468 -2.92 -26.24 -35.08
CA ALA A 468 -4.20 -26.50 -35.74
C ALA A 468 -3.96 -26.88 -37.21
#